data_AF-A0A2A3H2Z7-F1
#
_entry.id   AF-A0A2A3H2Z7-F1
#
_cell.length_a   1.000
_cell.length_b   1.000
_cell.length_c   1.000
_cell.angle_alpha   90.00
_cell.angle_beta   90.00
_cell.angle_gamma   90.00
#
_symmetry.space_group_name_H-M   'P 1'
#
loop_
_entity.id
_entity.type
_entity.pdbx_description
1 polymer ?
#
loop_
_entity_poly.entity_id
_entity_poly.type
_entity_poly.pdbx_seq_one_letter_code
_entity_poly.pdbx_strand_id
1 'polypeptide(L)'
;MGWGDTGRPRRPRLTWENAELNAAAAVCAVQLAVAAAVWWVGTFDDDNHGAGTGGALAAAGLLCMLVLGPLLLAALGMLHAAVLTMPAATLARLTARRVPGPETVRHLASVILLGAVWATVAVTLGVLSPTGVPALLLAASGILPALGVGHVRRRARAAGRPSRVRRIWSRSALAALAACALVATAGAVGLSTGLIEEYEPPTLTTAQLVGVWHGDGGAVLRLRPGGRADLTKLPAEPEFDDVAKRDFTRCAGAGSWFLDTEGRYDPYAGGNGPEVRDGVVVRVKDCGHDTYWTIGGSESGPELFVLFGDPDSGDLRILTRG
;
A
#
# COMPACT_ATOMS: atom_id res chain seq x y z
N MET A 1 24.59 52.18 -41.04
CA MET A 1 23.81 52.06 -39.79
C MET A 1 22.80 50.95 -39.97
N GLY A 2 23.11 49.73 -39.49
CA GLY A 2 22.24 48.56 -39.62
C GLY A 2 21.24 48.52 -38.49
N TRP A 3 19.96 48.67 -38.81
CA TRP A 3 18.86 48.54 -37.86
C TRP A 3 18.69 47.08 -37.48
N GLY A 4 18.65 46.84 -36.17
CA GLY A 4 18.67 45.51 -35.57
C GLY A 4 17.49 44.64 -36.00
N ASP A 5 17.81 43.39 -36.33
CA ASP A 5 16.89 42.27 -36.25
C ASP A 5 16.45 42.12 -34.79
N THR A 6 15.41 42.86 -34.40
CA THR A 6 14.66 42.58 -33.18
C THR A 6 13.91 41.27 -33.41
N GLY A 7 14.56 40.16 -33.06
CA GLY A 7 13.98 38.82 -33.12
C GLY A 7 12.62 38.81 -32.44
N ARG A 8 11.56 38.59 -33.24
CA ARG A 8 10.19 38.49 -32.76
C ARG A 8 10.14 37.53 -31.56
N PRO A 9 9.43 37.88 -30.46
CA PRO A 9 9.26 36.97 -29.33
C PRO A 9 8.63 35.67 -29.85
N ARG A 10 9.41 34.60 -29.78
CA ARG A 10 9.04 33.28 -30.28
C ARG A 10 7.75 32.87 -29.56
N ARG A 11 6.65 32.69 -30.30
CA ARG A 11 5.37 32.27 -29.71
C ARG A 11 5.62 31.02 -28.85
N PRO A 12 5.13 30.97 -27.59
CA PRO A 12 5.33 29.80 -26.75
C PRO A 12 4.65 28.61 -27.42
N ARG A 13 5.44 27.57 -27.70
CA ARG A 13 4.92 26.29 -28.18
C ARG A 13 4.12 25.65 -27.06
N LEU A 14 2.83 25.43 -27.30
CA LEU A 14 1.95 24.71 -26.38
C LEU A 14 2.08 23.19 -26.53
N THR A 15 2.75 22.73 -27.59
CA THR A 15 3.08 21.33 -27.81
C THR A 15 4.15 20.87 -26.85
N TRP A 16 3.95 19.72 -26.23
CA TRP A 16 4.92 19.09 -25.36
C TRP A 16 6.07 18.49 -26.17
N GLU A 17 7.30 18.78 -25.79
CA GLU A 17 8.44 18.11 -26.39
C GLU A 17 8.54 16.68 -25.83
N ASN A 18 8.77 15.69 -26.71
CA ASN A 18 8.90 14.29 -26.30
C ASN A 18 9.93 14.10 -25.19
N ALA A 19 11.04 14.84 -25.20
CA ALA A 19 12.07 14.78 -24.17
C ALA A 19 11.58 15.27 -22.80
N GLU A 20 10.69 16.26 -22.75
CA GLU A 20 10.12 16.78 -21.51
C GLU A 20 9.13 15.81 -20.90
N LEU A 21 8.24 15.25 -21.74
CA LEU A 21 7.29 14.23 -21.31
C LEU A 21 8.01 12.99 -20.77
N ASN A 22 9.02 12.49 -21.49
CA ASN A 22 9.83 11.34 -21.04
C ASN A 22 10.61 11.65 -19.75
N ALA A 23 11.10 12.88 -19.57
CA ALA A 23 11.77 13.27 -18.34
C ALA A 23 10.82 13.30 -17.14
N ALA A 24 9.64 13.92 -17.32
CA ALA A 24 8.60 13.93 -16.29
C ALA A 24 8.20 12.49 -15.92
N ALA A 25 7.87 11.68 -16.93
CA ALA A 25 7.42 10.31 -16.74
C ALA A 25 8.44 9.42 -16.06
N ALA A 26 9.73 9.53 -16.43
CA ALA A 26 10.78 8.73 -15.81
C ALA A 26 10.99 9.12 -14.34
N VAL A 27 10.86 10.41 -13.98
CA VAL A 27 10.92 10.86 -12.59
C VAL A 27 9.67 10.45 -11.80
N CYS A 28 8.48 10.51 -12.41
CA CYS A 28 7.26 9.97 -11.81
C CYS A 28 7.40 8.47 -11.51
N ALA A 29 7.96 7.69 -12.46
CA ALA A 29 8.20 6.26 -12.27
C ALA A 29 9.16 5.98 -11.10
N VAL A 30 10.24 6.76 -10.97
CA VAL A 30 11.16 6.68 -9.81
C VAL A 30 10.42 6.96 -8.51
N GLN A 31 9.63 8.02 -8.45
CA GLN A 31 8.87 8.39 -7.26
C GLN A 31 7.88 7.29 -6.85
N LEU A 32 7.18 6.69 -7.81
CA LEU A 32 6.26 5.58 -7.56
C LEU A 32 6.98 4.32 -7.07
N ALA A 33 8.16 4.02 -7.63
CA ALA A 33 8.97 2.89 -7.17
C ALA A 33 9.41 3.07 -5.71
N VAL A 34 9.85 4.28 -5.34
CA VAL A 34 10.23 4.61 -3.97
C VAL A 34 9.02 4.57 -3.04
N ALA A 35 7.87 5.12 -3.45
CA ALA A 35 6.65 5.06 -2.66
C ALA A 35 6.20 3.61 -2.41
N ALA A 36 6.29 2.74 -3.42
CA ALA A 36 6.01 1.32 -3.28
C ALA A 36 6.99 0.62 -2.32
N ALA A 37 8.28 0.96 -2.38
CA ALA A 37 9.28 0.42 -1.45
C ALA A 37 9.05 0.87 -0.01
N VAL A 38 8.69 2.14 0.21
CA VAL A 38 8.34 2.67 1.54
C VAL A 38 7.07 2.01 2.06
N TRP A 39 6.05 1.87 1.23
CA TRP A 39 4.82 1.17 1.59
C TRP A 39 5.11 -0.29 1.98
N TRP A 40 5.93 -1.01 1.22
CA TRP A 40 6.36 -2.37 1.54
C TRP A 40 7.13 -2.48 2.86
N VAL A 41 8.02 -1.53 3.17
CA VAL A 41 8.66 -1.50 4.51
C VAL A 41 7.61 -1.25 5.61
N GLY A 42 6.59 -0.45 5.33
CA GLY A 42 5.50 -0.19 6.26
C GLY A 42 4.60 -1.40 6.53
N THR A 43 4.62 -2.44 5.70
CA THR A 43 3.83 -3.66 5.96
C THR A 43 4.46 -4.58 7.00
N PHE A 44 5.67 -4.29 7.52
CA PHE A 44 6.28 -5.11 8.57
C PHE A 44 5.63 -4.94 9.96
N ASP A 45 4.95 -3.82 10.17
CA ASP A 45 4.21 -3.49 11.40
C ASP A 45 2.71 -3.86 11.28
N ASP A 46 2.32 -4.53 10.19
CA ASP A 46 0.92 -4.90 9.92
C ASP A 46 0.72 -6.41 10.06
N ASP A 47 -0.44 -6.82 10.58
CA ASP A 47 -0.79 -8.23 10.67
C ASP A 47 -1.28 -8.70 9.29
N ASN A 48 -0.62 -9.71 8.73
CA ASN A 48 -1.11 -10.34 7.49
C ASN A 48 -2.19 -11.40 7.75
N HIS A 49 -2.61 -11.58 9.01
CA HIS A 49 -3.61 -12.56 9.45
C HIS A 49 -3.32 -13.98 8.93
N GLY A 50 -2.04 -14.34 8.86
CA GLY A 50 -1.61 -15.65 8.37
C GLY A 50 -1.84 -15.88 6.88
N ALA A 51 -2.25 -14.86 6.11
CA ALA A 51 -2.19 -14.87 4.65
C ALA A 51 -0.72 -14.83 4.23
N GLY A 52 -0.07 -15.98 4.31
CA GLY A 52 1.32 -16.13 3.97
C GLY A 52 1.56 -15.73 2.53
N THR A 53 2.55 -14.88 2.28
CA THR A 53 3.15 -14.73 0.94
C THR A 53 4.14 -15.87 0.69
N GLY A 54 3.80 -17.09 1.09
CA GLY A 54 4.65 -18.27 0.99
C GLY A 54 4.43 -19.03 -0.32
N GLY A 55 5.34 -19.94 -0.65
CA GLY A 55 5.10 -20.93 -1.71
C GLY A 55 5.24 -20.43 -3.16
N ALA A 56 4.80 -21.29 -4.10
CA ALA A 56 5.04 -21.11 -5.52
C ALA A 56 4.27 -19.90 -6.12
N LEU A 57 3.08 -19.59 -5.59
CA LEU A 57 2.29 -18.45 -6.03
C LEU A 57 2.93 -17.12 -5.64
N ALA A 58 3.48 -17.01 -4.43
CA ALA A 58 4.19 -15.82 -4.02
C ALA A 58 5.50 -15.63 -4.80
N ALA A 59 6.24 -16.71 -5.07
CA ALA A 59 7.41 -16.66 -5.94
C ALA A 59 7.05 -16.23 -7.38
N ALA A 60 5.93 -16.72 -7.91
CA ALA A 60 5.40 -16.30 -9.20
C ALA A 60 4.95 -14.82 -9.18
N GLY A 61 4.28 -14.38 -8.12
CA GLY A 61 3.87 -13.00 -7.91
C GLY A 61 5.07 -12.05 -7.85
N LEU A 62 6.13 -12.43 -7.12
CA LEU A 62 7.38 -11.67 -7.06
C LEU A 62 8.06 -11.63 -8.44
N LEU A 63 8.11 -12.74 -9.17
CA LEU A 63 8.64 -12.77 -10.52
C LEU A 63 7.84 -11.86 -11.47
N CYS A 64 6.50 -11.91 -11.39
CA CYS A 64 5.62 -11.02 -12.13
C CYS A 64 5.90 -9.54 -11.79
N MET A 65 6.07 -9.21 -10.51
CA MET A 65 6.43 -7.86 -10.08
C MET A 65 7.82 -7.42 -10.59
N LEU A 66 8.80 -8.32 -10.61
CA LEU A 66 10.14 -8.02 -11.14
C LEU A 66 10.14 -7.80 -12.66
N VAL A 67 9.37 -8.59 -13.41
CA VAL A 67 9.32 -8.52 -14.87
C VAL A 67 8.39 -7.40 -15.35
N LEU A 68 7.19 -7.30 -14.79
CA LEU A 68 6.14 -6.38 -15.22
C LEU A 68 6.17 -5.05 -14.45
N GLY A 69 6.70 -5.03 -13.22
CA GLY A 69 6.76 -3.84 -12.39
C GLY A 69 7.44 -2.65 -13.06
N PRO A 70 8.64 -2.79 -13.69
CA PRO A 70 9.27 -1.69 -14.40
C PRO A 70 8.40 -1.12 -15.54
N LEU A 71 7.67 -1.98 -16.25
CA LEU A 71 6.77 -1.56 -17.33
C LEU A 71 5.54 -0.84 -16.77
N LEU A 72 4.94 -1.38 -15.70
CA LEU A 72 3.82 -0.78 -15.00
C LEU A 72 4.19 0.60 -14.42
N LEU A 73 5.34 0.71 -13.75
CA LEU A 73 5.86 1.97 -13.22
C LEU A 73 6.13 2.99 -14.32
N ALA A 74 6.66 2.56 -15.47
CA ALA A 74 6.83 3.45 -16.62
C ALA A 74 5.49 3.95 -17.16
N ALA A 75 4.49 3.07 -17.28
CA ALA A 75 3.15 3.42 -17.73
C ALA A 75 2.43 4.38 -16.76
N LEU A 76 2.46 4.09 -15.46
CA LEU A 76 1.92 4.95 -14.41
C LEU A 76 2.66 6.30 -14.34
N GLY A 77 3.98 6.28 -14.52
CA GLY A 77 4.78 7.49 -14.61
C GLY A 77 4.38 8.37 -15.79
N MET A 78 4.15 7.77 -16.97
CA MET A 78 3.63 8.47 -18.15
C MET A 78 2.25 9.07 -17.90
N LEU A 79 1.34 8.30 -17.28
CA LEU A 79 0.00 8.75 -16.93
C LEU A 79 0.05 9.95 -15.98
N HIS A 80 0.82 9.85 -14.90
CA HIS A 80 1.00 10.94 -13.92
C HIS A 80 1.59 12.18 -14.56
N ALA A 81 2.62 12.02 -15.41
CA ALA A 81 3.19 13.12 -16.16
C ALA A 81 2.16 13.81 -17.07
N ALA A 82 1.33 13.05 -17.78
CA ALA A 82 0.33 13.56 -18.71
C ALA A 82 -0.85 14.26 -18.00
N VAL A 83 -1.26 13.77 -16.82
CA VAL A 83 -2.42 14.28 -16.08
C VAL A 83 -2.06 15.46 -15.17
N LEU A 84 -0.85 15.48 -14.62
CA LEU A 84 -0.44 16.48 -13.62
C LEU A 84 0.70 17.37 -14.12
N THR A 85 1.87 16.77 -14.42
CA THR A 85 3.11 17.55 -14.62
C THR A 85 3.08 18.39 -15.91
N MET A 86 2.62 17.83 -17.02
CA MET A 86 2.64 18.51 -18.32
C MET A 86 1.53 19.57 -18.47
N PRO A 87 0.30 19.36 -17.95
CA PRO A 87 -0.68 20.43 -17.83
C PRO A 87 -0.19 21.57 -16.93
N ALA A 88 0.47 21.28 -15.80
CA ALA A 88 1.08 22.29 -14.94
C ALA A 88 2.21 23.07 -15.66
N ALA A 89 3.05 22.40 -16.45
CA ALA A 89 4.06 23.06 -17.29
C ALA A 89 3.42 24.00 -18.32
N THR A 90 2.25 23.62 -18.85
CA THR A 90 1.49 24.41 -19.81
C THR A 90 0.87 25.64 -19.13
N LEU A 91 0.28 25.47 -17.95
CA LEU A 91 -0.22 26.56 -17.13
C LEU A 91 0.88 27.56 -16.75
N ALA A 92 2.06 27.06 -16.37
CA ALA A 92 3.22 27.89 -16.07
C ALA A 92 3.68 28.74 -17.27
N ARG A 93 3.61 28.19 -18.49
CA ARG A 93 3.92 28.92 -19.74
C ARG A 93 2.86 29.97 -20.09
N LEU A 94 1.58 29.68 -19.82
CA LEU A 94 0.49 30.63 -20.06
C LEU A 94 0.54 31.81 -19.09
N THR A 95 0.76 31.51 -17.80
CA THR A 95 0.89 32.52 -16.74
C THR A 95 2.14 33.37 -16.89
N ALA A 96 3.16 32.86 -17.59
CA ALA A 96 4.41 33.59 -17.82
C ALA A 96 4.25 34.92 -18.56
N ARG A 97 3.15 35.10 -19.30
CA ARG A 97 2.81 36.36 -19.97
C ARG A 97 2.24 37.42 -19.04
N ARG A 98 1.69 37.00 -17.90
CA ARG A 98 0.92 37.84 -16.97
C ARG A 98 1.68 38.11 -15.68
N VAL A 99 2.50 37.16 -15.24
CA VAL A 99 3.20 37.22 -13.95
C VAL A 99 4.71 37.13 -14.16
N PRO A 100 5.48 38.19 -13.85
CA PRO A 100 6.93 38.12 -13.87
C PRO A 100 7.42 37.18 -12.77
N GLY A 101 8.48 36.43 -13.05
CA GLY A 101 9.12 35.57 -12.05
C GLY A 101 9.87 34.37 -12.62
N PRO A 102 10.63 33.65 -11.76
CA PRO A 102 11.38 32.49 -12.17
C PRO A 102 10.48 31.39 -12.75
N GLU A 103 10.90 30.78 -13.85
CA GLU A 103 10.17 29.68 -14.51
C GLU A 103 9.89 28.52 -13.53
N THR A 104 10.86 28.18 -12.68
CA THR A 104 10.73 27.10 -11.69
C THR A 104 9.66 27.39 -10.66
N VAL A 105 9.57 28.62 -10.13
CA VAL A 105 8.56 28.99 -9.13
C VAL A 105 7.15 28.91 -9.71
N ARG A 106 6.95 29.42 -10.93
CA ARG A 106 5.65 29.32 -11.61
C ARG A 106 5.26 27.87 -11.90
N HIS A 107 6.23 27.03 -12.26
CA HIS A 107 5.98 25.61 -12.52
C HIS A 107 5.57 24.88 -11.24
N LEU A 108 6.28 25.10 -10.14
CA LEU A 108 5.94 24.53 -8.83
C LEU A 108 4.57 24.99 -8.34
N ALA A 109 4.27 26.28 -8.43
CA ALA A 109 2.96 26.81 -8.07
C ALA A 109 1.84 26.19 -8.92
N SER A 110 2.06 26.03 -10.22
CA SER A 110 1.08 25.39 -11.13
C SER A 110 0.85 23.92 -10.81
N VAL A 111 1.91 23.21 -10.42
CA VAL A 111 1.82 21.80 -9.99
C VAL A 111 1.05 21.68 -8.69
N ILE A 112 1.39 22.48 -7.68
CA ILE A 112 0.73 22.45 -6.37
C ILE A 112 -0.76 22.76 -6.54
N LEU A 113 -1.09 23.78 -7.34
CA LEU A 113 -2.48 24.14 -7.64
C LEU A 113 -3.23 22.97 -8.28
N LEU A 114 -2.68 22.37 -9.34
CA LEU A 114 -3.34 21.27 -10.03
C LEU A 114 -3.43 20.01 -9.15
N GLY A 115 -2.41 19.74 -8.34
CA GLY A 115 -2.40 18.67 -7.37
C GLY A 115 -3.48 18.87 -6.30
N ALA A 116 -3.66 20.09 -5.80
CA ALA A 116 -4.73 20.42 -4.85
C ALA A 116 -6.13 20.25 -5.48
N VAL A 117 -6.29 20.58 -6.76
CA VAL A 117 -7.54 20.31 -7.50
C VAL A 117 -7.82 18.81 -7.56
N TRP A 118 -6.85 17.98 -7.93
CA TRP A 118 -7.01 16.52 -7.95
C TRP A 118 -7.27 15.93 -6.57
N ALA A 119 -6.59 16.41 -5.54
CA ALA A 119 -6.85 16.01 -4.16
C ALA A 119 -8.27 16.36 -3.72
N THR A 120 -8.76 17.55 -4.08
CA THR A 120 -10.15 17.96 -3.81
C THR A 120 -11.14 17.04 -4.50
N VAL A 121 -10.92 16.70 -5.78
CA VAL A 121 -11.77 15.74 -6.51
C VAL A 121 -11.80 14.38 -5.80
N ALA A 122 -10.62 13.83 -5.44
CA ALA A 122 -10.53 12.55 -4.76
C ALA A 122 -11.26 12.55 -3.40
N VAL A 123 -11.15 13.64 -2.64
CA VAL A 123 -11.89 13.83 -1.39
C VAL A 123 -13.39 13.89 -1.63
N THR A 124 -13.86 14.65 -2.62
CA THR A 124 -15.29 14.77 -2.93
C THR A 124 -15.92 13.46 -3.41
N LEU A 125 -15.12 12.58 -4.03
CA LEU A 125 -15.55 11.24 -4.44
C LEU A 125 -15.47 10.21 -3.31
N GLY A 126 -15.06 10.61 -2.09
CA GLY A 126 -14.90 9.70 -0.96
C GLY A 126 -13.71 8.75 -1.07
N VAL A 127 -12.79 8.99 -2.02
CA VAL A 127 -11.58 8.17 -2.23
C VAL A 127 -10.52 8.47 -1.18
N LEU A 128 -10.38 9.73 -0.78
CA LEU A 128 -9.40 10.19 0.20
C LEU A 128 -10.08 10.98 1.34
N SER A 129 -9.48 10.95 2.53
CA SER A 129 -9.89 11.83 3.62
C SER A 129 -9.35 13.26 3.42
N PRO A 130 -10.12 14.31 3.75
CA PRO A 130 -9.75 15.71 3.51
C PRO A 130 -8.51 16.16 4.29
N THR A 131 -8.30 15.60 5.48
CA THR A 131 -7.16 15.91 6.36
C THR A 131 -6.07 14.84 6.31
N GLY A 132 -6.18 13.88 5.39
CA GLY A 132 -5.26 12.77 5.30
C GLY A 132 -3.93 13.17 4.67
N VAL A 133 -2.84 12.58 5.19
CA VAL A 133 -1.52 12.54 4.55
C VAL A 133 -1.60 12.19 3.05
N PRO A 134 -2.47 11.27 2.58
CA PRO A 134 -2.60 10.96 1.15
C PRO A 134 -3.00 12.15 0.27
N ALA A 135 -3.88 13.03 0.74
CA ALA A 135 -4.31 14.22 -0.02
C ALA A 135 -3.14 15.21 -0.20
N LEU A 136 -2.35 15.40 0.85
CA LEU A 136 -1.13 16.21 0.81
C LEU A 136 -0.07 15.61 -0.12
N LEU A 137 0.15 14.29 -0.04
CA LEU A 137 1.09 13.58 -0.92
C LEU A 137 0.66 13.70 -2.39
N LEU A 138 -0.63 13.56 -2.68
CA LEU A 138 -1.15 13.74 -4.03
C LEU A 138 -0.90 15.17 -4.53
N ALA A 139 -1.17 16.18 -3.70
CA ALA A 139 -0.94 17.58 -4.05
C ALA A 139 0.55 17.89 -4.29
N ALA A 140 1.45 17.29 -3.52
CA ALA A 140 2.90 17.48 -3.65
C ALA A 140 3.54 16.58 -4.72
N SER A 141 2.83 15.55 -5.21
CA SER A 141 3.40 14.49 -6.05
C SER A 141 4.02 14.94 -7.37
N GLY A 142 3.63 16.10 -7.90
CA GLY A 142 4.21 16.64 -9.14
C GLY A 142 5.49 17.47 -8.95
N ILE A 143 5.90 17.76 -7.72
CA ILE A 143 7.04 18.65 -7.43
C ILE A 143 8.34 18.06 -7.99
N LEU A 144 8.64 16.80 -7.66
CA LEU A 144 9.85 16.13 -8.13
C LEU A 144 9.90 16.00 -9.67
N PRO A 145 8.84 15.52 -10.36
CA PRO A 145 8.77 15.53 -11.81
C PRO A 145 9.01 16.92 -12.43
N ALA A 146 8.41 17.98 -11.88
CA ALA A 146 8.59 19.33 -12.39
C ALA A 146 10.03 19.85 -12.24
N LEU A 147 10.68 19.53 -11.12
CA LEU A 147 12.11 19.82 -10.91
C LEU A 147 12.98 19.00 -11.87
N GLY A 148 12.63 17.74 -12.11
CA GLY A 148 13.30 16.85 -13.07
C GLY A 148 13.29 17.42 -14.50
N VAL A 149 12.12 17.86 -14.97
CA VAL A 149 11.98 18.55 -16.27
C VAL A 149 12.86 19.80 -16.30
N GLY A 150 12.85 20.61 -15.24
CA GLY A 150 13.70 21.80 -15.12
C GLY A 150 15.20 21.48 -15.17
N HIS A 151 15.63 20.40 -14.53
CA HIS A 151 17.01 19.91 -14.58
C HIS A 151 17.42 19.47 -15.99
N VAL A 152 16.58 18.67 -16.67
CA VAL A 152 16.86 18.21 -18.04
C VAL A 152 16.94 19.38 -19.01
N ARG A 153 16.04 20.36 -18.90
CA ARG A 153 16.09 21.60 -19.70
C ARG A 153 17.40 22.36 -19.50
N ARG A 154 17.79 22.62 -18.24
CA ARG A 154 19.04 23.32 -17.91
C ARG A 154 20.26 22.58 -18.48
N ARG A 155 20.29 21.26 -18.35
CA ARG A 155 21.39 20.44 -18.87
C ARG A 155 21.44 20.42 -20.40
N ALA A 156 20.30 20.34 -21.07
CA ALA A 156 20.24 20.37 -22.54
C ALA A 156 20.73 21.72 -23.10
N ARG A 157 20.40 22.84 -22.42
CA ARG A 157 20.91 24.17 -22.77
C ARG A 157 22.43 24.26 -22.56
N ALA A 158 22.94 23.77 -21.43
CA ALA A 158 24.37 23.81 -21.12
C ALA A 158 25.21 22.90 -22.06
N ALA A 159 24.69 21.73 -22.43
CA ALA A 159 25.38 20.77 -23.29
C ALA A 159 25.18 21.04 -24.80
N GLY A 160 24.31 22.00 -25.17
CA GLY A 160 23.96 22.30 -26.56
C GLY A 160 23.30 21.14 -27.33
N ARG A 161 22.88 20.07 -26.64
CA ARG A 161 22.32 18.85 -27.27
C ARG A 161 21.15 18.32 -26.45
N PRO A 162 20.06 17.87 -27.09
CA PRO A 162 18.93 17.26 -26.38
C PRO A 162 19.37 15.96 -25.70
N SER A 163 18.80 15.71 -24.52
CA SER A 163 19.03 14.44 -23.82
C SER A 163 18.37 13.31 -24.61
N ARG A 164 19.13 12.25 -24.90
CA ARG A 164 18.57 11.04 -25.53
C ARG A 164 17.61 10.37 -24.55
N VAL A 165 16.40 10.05 -25.00
CA VAL A 165 15.35 9.37 -24.21
C VAL A 165 15.90 8.14 -23.49
N ARG A 166 16.66 7.28 -24.20
CA ARG A 166 17.33 6.12 -23.61
C ARG A 166 18.19 6.44 -22.39
N ARG A 167 18.92 7.57 -22.41
CA ARG A 167 19.78 8.01 -21.31
C ARG A 167 18.97 8.51 -20.10
N ILE A 168 17.82 9.12 -20.35
CA ILE A 168 16.91 9.58 -19.28
C ILE A 168 16.37 8.35 -18.54
N TRP A 169 15.79 7.40 -19.27
CA TRP A 169 15.24 6.19 -18.68
C TRP A 169 16.31 5.31 -18.01
N SER A 170 17.49 5.13 -18.61
CA SER A 170 18.55 4.33 -17.99
C SER A 170 19.04 4.93 -16.67
N ARG A 171 19.19 6.26 -16.60
CA ARG A 171 19.58 6.95 -15.36
C ARG A 171 18.49 6.94 -14.31
N SER A 172 17.24 7.06 -14.75
CA SER A 172 16.08 7.01 -13.85
C SER A 172 15.91 5.61 -13.27
N ALA A 173 16.09 4.56 -14.07
CA ALA A 173 16.10 3.18 -13.58
C ALA A 173 17.20 2.95 -12.54
N LEU A 174 18.44 3.42 -12.81
CA LEU A 174 19.53 3.34 -11.82
C LEU A 174 19.23 4.14 -10.54
N ALA A 175 18.64 5.33 -10.67
CA ALA A 175 18.26 6.15 -9.53
C ALA A 175 17.13 5.50 -8.70
N ALA A 176 16.14 4.90 -9.36
CA ALA A 176 15.08 4.14 -8.70
C ALA A 176 15.67 2.95 -7.94
N LEU A 177 16.52 2.15 -8.58
CA LEU A 177 17.19 1.01 -7.94
C LEU A 177 17.99 1.44 -6.71
N ALA A 178 18.80 2.50 -6.83
CA ALA A 178 19.59 3.01 -5.71
C ALA A 178 18.70 3.54 -4.57
N ALA A 179 17.62 4.25 -4.89
CA ALA A 179 16.70 4.77 -3.88
C ALA A 179 15.90 3.66 -3.19
N CYS A 180 15.40 2.67 -3.94
CA CYS A 180 14.72 1.50 -3.37
C CYS A 180 15.67 0.68 -2.49
N ALA A 181 16.92 0.46 -2.92
CA ALA A 181 17.94 -0.22 -2.12
C ALA A 181 18.24 0.54 -0.82
N LEU A 182 18.29 1.87 -0.87
CA LEU A 182 18.45 2.71 0.31
C LEU A 182 17.26 2.57 1.27
N VAL A 183 16.02 2.61 0.76
CA VAL A 183 14.81 2.42 1.57
C VAL A 183 14.79 1.03 2.21
N ALA A 184 15.07 -0.02 1.44
CA ALA A 184 15.12 -1.38 1.96
C ALA A 184 16.22 -1.54 3.03
N THR A 185 17.39 -0.94 2.81
CA THR A 185 18.49 -0.97 3.79
C THR A 185 18.12 -0.20 5.06
N ALA A 186 17.49 0.98 4.92
CA ALA A 186 17.00 1.75 6.05
C ALA A 186 15.91 1.01 6.83
N GLY A 187 15.01 0.31 6.13
CA GLY A 187 13.99 -0.56 6.74
C GLY A 187 14.63 -1.71 7.51
N ALA A 188 15.59 -2.42 6.92
CA ALA A 188 16.31 -3.50 7.60
C ALA A 188 17.10 -3.02 8.82
N VAL A 189 17.76 -1.85 8.73
CA VAL A 189 18.40 -1.21 9.89
C VAL A 189 17.36 -0.81 10.93
N GLY A 190 16.21 -0.26 10.51
CA GLY A 190 15.10 0.07 11.40
C GLY A 190 14.60 -1.13 12.19
N LEU A 191 14.36 -2.26 11.52
CA LEU A 191 13.96 -3.54 12.14
C LEU A 191 15.03 -4.05 13.13
N SER A 192 16.28 -4.17 12.68
CA SER A 192 17.38 -4.67 13.52
C SER A 192 17.73 -3.77 14.71
N THR A 193 17.35 -2.50 14.69
CA THR A 193 17.54 -1.55 15.79
C THR A 193 16.29 -1.38 16.66
N GLY A 194 15.16 -1.99 16.28
CA GLY A 194 13.86 -1.80 16.95
C GLY A 194 13.23 -0.42 16.72
N LEU A 195 13.71 0.35 15.73
CA LEU A 195 13.07 1.62 15.35
C LEU A 195 11.80 1.37 14.52
N ILE A 196 11.78 0.28 13.78
CA ILE A 196 10.58 -0.29 13.15
C ILE A 196 10.34 -1.57 13.92
N GLU A 197 9.23 -1.63 14.64
CA GLU A 197 8.83 -2.84 15.36
C GLU A 197 8.24 -3.82 14.34
N GLU A 198 8.64 -5.08 14.42
CA GLU A 198 7.94 -6.15 13.73
C GLU A 198 6.63 -6.38 14.47
N TYR A 199 5.54 -6.58 13.74
CA TYR A 199 4.25 -6.81 14.36
C TYR A 199 4.30 -7.98 15.36
N GLU A 200 3.99 -7.70 16.62
CA GLU A 200 3.83 -8.70 17.67
C GLU A 200 2.34 -8.84 18.02
N PRO A 201 1.73 -10.04 17.86
CA PRO A 201 0.36 -10.27 18.27
C PRO A 201 0.16 -10.03 19.77
N PRO A 202 -1.01 -9.49 20.21
CA PRO A 202 -1.24 -9.23 21.62
C PRO A 202 -1.36 -10.53 22.41
N THR A 203 -0.69 -10.58 23.57
CA THR A 203 -0.82 -11.72 24.49
C THR A 203 -2.02 -11.50 25.43
N LEU A 204 -3.04 -12.34 25.29
CA LEU A 204 -4.29 -12.19 26.04
C LEU A 204 -4.46 -13.31 27.05
N THR A 205 -4.65 -12.96 28.32
CA THR A 205 -5.08 -13.93 29.34
C THR A 205 -6.51 -14.40 29.11
N THR A 206 -6.86 -15.56 29.66
CA THR A 206 -8.23 -16.07 29.63
C THR A 206 -9.25 -15.07 30.20
N ALA A 207 -8.87 -14.29 31.21
CA ALA A 207 -9.72 -13.24 31.78
C ALA A 207 -9.94 -12.07 30.80
N GLN A 208 -8.91 -11.69 30.03
CA GLN A 208 -9.01 -10.64 29.01
C GLN A 208 -9.84 -11.07 27.79
N LEU A 209 -9.85 -12.36 27.45
CA LEU A 209 -10.65 -12.92 26.35
C LEU A 209 -12.15 -12.95 26.65
N VAL A 210 -12.55 -12.99 27.93
CA VAL A 210 -13.95 -12.93 28.33
C VAL A 210 -14.59 -11.62 27.83
N GLY A 211 -15.75 -11.74 27.19
CA GLY A 211 -16.43 -10.61 26.59
C GLY A 211 -17.31 -11.01 25.41
N VAL A 212 -17.71 -10.00 24.64
CA VAL A 212 -18.51 -10.17 23.42
C VAL A 212 -17.68 -9.70 22.24
N TRP A 213 -17.50 -10.60 21.29
CA TRP A 213 -16.77 -10.42 20.05
C TRP A 213 -17.75 -10.37 18.90
N HIS A 214 -17.60 -9.38 18.02
CA HIS A 214 -18.50 -9.11 16.91
C HIS A 214 -17.77 -9.27 15.59
N GLY A 215 -18.39 -9.98 14.65
CA GLY A 215 -17.91 -10.12 13.28
C GLY A 215 -18.98 -9.80 12.25
N ASP A 216 -18.60 -9.92 11.00
CA ASP A 216 -19.46 -9.63 9.86
C ASP A 216 -20.72 -10.50 9.79
N GLY A 217 -21.77 -9.97 9.15
CA GLY A 217 -23.03 -10.68 8.96
C GLY A 217 -23.80 -10.96 10.27
N GLY A 218 -23.50 -10.21 11.33
CA GLY A 218 -24.11 -10.35 12.65
C GLY A 218 -23.56 -11.54 13.44
N ALA A 219 -22.32 -11.95 13.15
CA ALA A 219 -21.63 -12.96 13.94
C ALA A 219 -21.33 -12.40 15.34
N VAL A 220 -21.69 -13.15 16.38
CA VAL A 220 -21.42 -12.79 17.77
C VAL A 220 -20.89 -14.02 18.51
N LEU A 221 -19.74 -13.85 19.14
CA LEU A 221 -19.13 -14.84 20.03
C LEU A 221 -19.03 -14.23 21.43
N ARG A 222 -19.76 -14.80 22.39
CA ARG A 222 -19.67 -14.42 23.81
C ARG A 222 -18.85 -15.46 24.56
N LEU A 223 -17.63 -15.10 24.92
CA LEU A 223 -16.76 -15.92 25.76
C LEU A 223 -17.04 -15.62 27.23
N ARG A 224 -17.47 -16.64 27.98
CA ARG A 224 -17.76 -16.53 29.42
C ARG A 224 -16.62 -17.11 30.27
N PRO A 225 -16.49 -16.68 31.53
CA PRO A 225 -15.60 -17.33 32.49
C PRO A 225 -15.88 -18.82 32.61
N GLY A 226 -14.83 -19.62 32.86
CA GLY A 226 -14.94 -21.07 32.99
C GLY A 226 -15.09 -21.84 31.68
N GLY A 227 -14.77 -21.21 30.54
CA GLY A 227 -14.69 -21.90 29.25
C GLY A 227 -16.04 -22.15 28.58
N ARG A 228 -17.11 -21.42 28.92
CA ARG A 228 -18.40 -21.49 28.23
C ARG A 228 -18.51 -20.43 27.14
N ALA A 229 -19.03 -20.79 25.98
CA ALA A 229 -19.27 -19.86 24.87
C ALA A 229 -20.76 -19.81 24.50
N ASP A 230 -21.27 -18.64 24.12
CA ASP A 230 -22.55 -18.51 23.41
C ASP A 230 -22.29 -17.89 22.03
N LEU A 231 -22.92 -18.44 21.01
CA LEU A 231 -22.64 -18.13 19.61
C LEU A 231 -23.91 -17.69 18.90
N THR A 232 -23.79 -16.74 17.99
CA THR A 232 -24.84 -16.34 17.05
C THR A 232 -24.23 -16.15 15.68
N LYS A 233 -24.67 -16.95 14.69
CA LYS A 233 -24.19 -16.91 13.30
C LYS A 233 -22.66 -16.96 13.17
N LEU A 234 -21.96 -17.57 14.13
CA LEU A 234 -20.50 -17.61 14.12
C LEU A 234 -20.01 -18.56 13.02
N PRO A 235 -19.13 -18.12 12.11
CA PRO A 235 -18.46 -19.02 11.18
C PRO A 235 -17.71 -20.15 11.92
N ALA A 236 -17.87 -21.38 11.47
CA ALA A 236 -17.16 -22.54 12.00
C ALA A 236 -16.78 -23.49 10.85
N GLU A 237 -15.72 -24.25 11.06
CA GLU A 237 -15.22 -25.25 10.12
C GLU A 237 -16.33 -26.27 9.80
N PRO A 238 -16.62 -26.60 8.53
CA PRO A 238 -17.71 -27.51 8.17
C PRO A 238 -17.43 -28.94 8.64
N GLU A 239 -18.46 -29.67 9.08
CA GLU A 239 -18.34 -31.03 9.62
C GLU A 239 -17.88 -32.06 8.56
N PHE A 240 -18.18 -31.80 7.28
CA PHE A 240 -17.91 -32.70 6.16
C PHE A 240 -17.34 -31.93 4.97
N ASP A 241 -16.08 -31.54 5.00
CA ASP A 241 -15.33 -31.31 3.76
C ASP A 241 -13.81 -31.19 3.96
N ASP A 242 -13.09 -31.27 2.84
CA ASP A 242 -11.66 -30.95 2.73
C ASP A 242 -11.45 -29.49 3.19
N VAL A 243 -10.59 -29.28 4.19
CA VAL A 243 -10.25 -27.96 4.81
C VAL A 243 -9.85 -26.92 3.75
N ALA A 244 -9.51 -27.36 2.53
CA ALA A 244 -9.21 -26.53 1.37
C ALA A 244 -10.45 -25.89 0.68
N LYS A 245 -11.69 -26.27 1.00
CA LYS A 245 -12.89 -25.66 0.42
C LYS A 245 -13.31 -24.42 1.20
N ARG A 246 -13.69 -23.34 0.50
CA ARG A 246 -14.04 -22.03 1.07
C ARG A 246 -15.32 -21.98 1.90
N ASP A 247 -15.96 -23.11 2.17
CA ASP A 247 -17.28 -23.15 2.79
C ASP A 247 -17.15 -23.23 4.31
N PHE A 248 -17.77 -22.30 5.03
CA PHE A 248 -17.91 -22.35 6.49
C PHE A 248 -19.38 -22.47 6.88
N THR A 249 -19.64 -23.15 8.00
CA THR A 249 -20.99 -23.26 8.56
C THR A 249 -21.24 -22.12 9.54
N ARG A 250 -22.45 -21.57 9.58
CA ARG A 250 -22.81 -20.53 10.57
C ARG A 250 -23.51 -21.15 11.77
N CYS A 251 -22.83 -21.15 12.89
CA CYS A 251 -23.28 -21.78 14.12
C CYS A 251 -23.96 -20.81 15.09
N ALA A 252 -24.93 -21.33 15.83
CA ALA A 252 -25.61 -20.63 16.91
C ALA A 252 -25.90 -21.60 18.05
N GLY A 253 -25.93 -21.09 19.28
CA GLY A 253 -26.22 -21.89 20.48
C GLY A 253 -25.13 -21.77 21.53
N ALA A 254 -25.00 -22.80 22.37
CA ALA A 254 -24.01 -22.85 23.44
C ALA A 254 -22.86 -23.79 23.05
N GLY A 255 -21.65 -23.41 23.43
CA GLY A 255 -20.43 -24.18 23.23
C GLY A 255 -19.47 -24.05 24.40
N SER A 256 -18.24 -24.52 24.19
CA SER A 256 -17.13 -24.32 25.10
C SER A 256 -15.96 -23.68 24.39
N TRP A 257 -15.09 -23.02 25.14
CA TRP A 257 -13.85 -22.47 24.62
C TRP A 257 -12.69 -22.67 25.58
N PHE A 258 -11.48 -22.65 25.05
CA PHE A 258 -10.25 -22.53 25.83
C PHE A 258 -9.20 -21.78 25.01
N LEU A 259 -8.24 -21.18 25.73
CA LEU A 259 -7.07 -20.55 25.14
C LEU A 259 -6.01 -21.63 24.88
N ASP A 260 -5.49 -21.68 23.66
CA ASP A 260 -4.34 -22.47 23.26
C ASP A 260 -3.16 -21.53 23.00
N THR A 261 -2.15 -21.58 23.85
CA THR A 261 -0.94 -20.76 23.74
C THR A 261 0.20 -21.47 23.01
N GLU A 262 -0.04 -22.70 22.56
CA GLU A 262 0.95 -23.53 21.89
C GLU A 262 0.57 -23.80 20.43
N GLY A 263 -0.53 -23.20 19.95
CA GLY A 263 -1.08 -23.38 18.59
C GLY A 263 -1.20 -24.84 18.15
N ARG A 264 -1.44 -25.75 19.09
CA ARG A 264 -1.61 -27.18 18.81
C ARG A 264 -2.86 -27.47 17.98
N TYR A 265 -3.82 -26.56 18.04
CA TYR A 265 -5.10 -26.66 17.33
C TYR A 265 -5.15 -25.78 16.07
N ASP A 266 -4.06 -25.09 15.73
CA ASP A 266 -3.98 -24.32 14.49
C ASP A 266 -3.83 -25.30 13.30
N PRO A 267 -4.82 -25.37 12.38
CA PRO A 267 -4.77 -26.29 11.24
C PRO A 267 -3.67 -25.95 10.24
N TYR A 268 -3.10 -24.74 10.31
CA TYR A 268 -2.05 -24.26 9.41
C TYR A 268 -0.65 -24.28 10.05
N ALA A 269 -0.53 -24.67 11.33
CA ALA A 269 0.75 -24.84 12.00
C ALA A 269 1.51 -26.09 11.48
N GLY A 270 2.11 -25.96 10.30
CA GLY A 270 2.96 -26.98 9.69
C GLY A 270 4.32 -27.12 10.37
N GLY A 271 4.36 -27.62 11.61
CA GLY A 271 5.56 -28.12 12.30
C GLY A 271 6.69 -27.10 12.54
N ASN A 272 6.90 -26.72 13.80
CA ASN A 272 8.10 -26.03 14.31
C ASN A 272 8.60 -24.83 13.48
N GLY A 273 7.68 -24.02 12.96
CA GLY A 273 7.99 -22.67 12.51
C GLY A 273 7.94 -21.67 13.68
N PRO A 274 8.57 -20.48 13.55
CA PRO A 274 8.50 -19.39 14.54
C PRO A 274 7.10 -18.71 14.64
N GLU A 275 6.08 -19.28 14.00
CA GLU A 275 4.78 -18.66 13.66
C GLU A 275 3.60 -19.20 14.49
N VAL A 276 3.86 -19.88 15.61
CA VAL A 276 2.81 -20.40 16.50
C VAL A 276 2.21 -19.24 17.28
N ARG A 277 1.00 -18.82 16.91
CA ARG A 277 0.26 -17.74 17.58
C ARG A 277 -0.76 -18.31 18.55
N ASP A 278 -0.94 -17.64 19.68
CA ASP A 278 -2.02 -17.93 20.62
C ASP A 278 -3.38 -17.86 19.91
N GLY A 279 -4.30 -18.74 20.28
CA GLY A 279 -5.62 -18.78 19.69
C GLY A 279 -6.69 -19.32 20.64
N VAL A 280 -7.94 -19.00 20.29
CA VAL A 280 -9.13 -19.42 21.02
C VAL A 280 -9.77 -20.57 20.27
N VAL A 281 -9.72 -21.75 20.86
CA VAL A 281 -10.42 -22.92 20.31
C VAL A 281 -11.87 -22.86 20.77
N VAL A 282 -12.79 -22.76 19.82
CA VAL A 282 -14.23 -22.75 20.09
C VAL A 282 -14.84 -24.06 19.61
N ARG A 283 -15.52 -24.75 20.53
CA ARG A 283 -16.21 -26.01 20.28
C ARG A 283 -17.72 -25.81 20.36
N VAL A 284 -18.43 -26.18 19.31
CA VAL A 284 -19.90 -26.13 19.27
C VAL A 284 -20.43 -27.53 19.04
N LYS A 285 -21.38 -27.95 19.88
CA LYS A 285 -22.03 -29.24 19.68
C LYS A 285 -22.99 -29.15 18.49
N ASP A 286 -22.98 -30.18 17.66
CA ASP A 286 -23.93 -30.35 16.54
C ASP A 286 -23.87 -29.23 15.48
N CYS A 287 -22.75 -28.50 15.39
CA CYS A 287 -22.54 -27.49 14.37
C CYS A 287 -21.04 -27.29 14.07
N GLY A 288 -20.58 -27.87 12.96
CA GLY A 288 -19.19 -27.75 12.51
C GLY A 288 -18.17 -28.45 13.41
N HIS A 289 -16.89 -28.36 13.03
CA HIS A 289 -15.75 -28.79 13.85
C HIS A 289 -15.27 -27.67 14.79
N ASP A 290 -14.38 -28.06 15.71
CA ASP A 290 -13.63 -27.12 16.54
C ASP A 290 -12.95 -26.07 15.64
N THR A 291 -13.17 -24.79 15.93
CA THR A 291 -12.61 -23.69 15.13
C THR A 291 -11.53 -22.98 15.93
N TYR A 292 -10.34 -22.87 15.35
CA TYR A 292 -9.21 -22.15 15.91
C TYR A 292 -9.28 -20.67 15.51
N TRP A 293 -9.58 -19.80 16.47
CA TRP A 293 -9.58 -18.35 16.25
C TRP A 293 -8.26 -17.77 16.74
N THR A 294 -7.35 -17.48 15.82
CA THR A 294 -6.04 -16.90 16.09
C THR A 294 -6.19 -15.49 16.66
N ILE A 295 -5.36 -15.15 17.66
CA ILE A 295 -5.33 -13.81 18.24
C ILE A 295 -4.48 -12.89 17.35
N GLY A 296 -5.02 -11.69 17.07
CA GLY A 296 -4.35 -10.63 16.34
C GLY A 296 -4.78 -9.24 16.82
N GLY A 297 -4.54 -8.22 15.99
CA GLY A 297 -4.83 -6.82 16.33
C GLY A 297 -3.77 -6.22 17.27
N SER A 298 -4.18 -5.34 18.18
CA SER A 298 -3.27 -4.70 19.14
C SER A 298 -3.73 -4.91 20.58
N GLU A 299 -2.88 -4.60 21.57
CA GLU A 299 -3.29 -4.64 22.98
C GLU A 299 -4.54 -3.78 23.27
N SER A 300 -4.65 -2.63 22.59
CA SER A 300 -5.75 -1.68 22.75
C SER A 300 -7.01 -2.04 21.95
N GLY A 301 -6.85 -2.84 20.90
CA GLY A 301 -7.91 -3.28 20.00
C GLY A 301 -7.60 -4.70 19.54
N PRO A 302 -7.82 -5.71 20.40
CA PRO A 302 -7.52 -7.09 20.06
C PRO A 302 -8.57 -7.63 19.09
N GLU A 303 -8.14 -8.59 18.28
CA GLU A 303 -8.94 -9.27 17.27
C GLU A 303 -8.82 -10.79 17.43
N LEU A 304 -9.88 -11.48 17.04
CA LEU A 304 -9.88 -12.93 16.84
C LEU A 304 -10.17 -13.19 15.37
N PHE A 305 -9.26 -13.85 14.65
CA PHE A 305 -9.45 -14.12 13.24
C PHE A 305 -9.31 -15.60 12.91
N VAL A 306 -9.91 -15.99 11.79
CA VAL A 306 -9.76 -17.33 11.22
C VAL A 306 -9.81 -17.20 9.69
N LEU A 307 -8.97 -17.97 9.02
CA LEU A 307 -8.96 -18.08 7.56
C LEU A 307 -9.60 -19.41 7.19
N PHE A 308 -10.72 -19.40 6.47
CA PHE A 308 -11.38 -20.63 6.01
C PHE A 308 -10.94 -20.99 4.58
N GLY A 309 -10.64 -22.25 4.34
CA GLY A 309 -10.23 -22.73 3.02
C GLY A 309 -8.71 -22.74 2.81
N ASP A 310 -8.30 -22.70 1.54
CA ASP A 310 -6.89 -22.61 1.13
C ASP A 310 -6.23 -21.31 1.66
N PRO A 311 -5.08 -21.37 2.39
CA PRO A 311 -4.34 -20.19 2.85
C PRO A 311 -4.07 -19.13 1.78
N ASP A 312 -3.89 -19.54 0.53
CA ASP A 312 -3.58 -18.63 -0.59
C ASP A 312 -4.83 -17.91 -1.13
N SER A 313 -6.04 -18.37 -0.76
CA SER A 313 -7.28 -17.82 -1.32
C SER A 313 -8.52 -17.94 -0.41
N GLY A 314 -8.27 -18.06 0.89
CA GLY A 314 -9.29 -18.35 1.90
C GLY A 314 -10.17 -17.16 2.24
N ASP A 315 -11.28 -17.46 2.92
CA ASP A 315 -12.24 -16.51 3.41
C ASP A 315 -11.85 -16.07 4.83
N LEU A 316 -11.21 -14.90 4.95
CA LEU A 316 -10.82 -14.32 6.24
C LEU A 316 -12.07 -13.84 7.00
N ARG A 317 -12.17 -14.22 8.27
CA ARG A 317 -13.21 -13.77 9.20
C ARG A 317 -12.54 -13.18 10.43
N ILE A 318 -12.92 -11.96 10.78
CA ILE A 318 -12.39 -11.23 11.93
C ILE A 318 -13.53 -10.95 12.90
N LEU A 319 -13.27 -11.14 14.18
CA LEU A 319 -14.09 -10.70 15.29
C LEU A 319 -13.34 -9.62 16.06
N THR A 320 -14.02 -8.50 16.30
CA THR A 320 -13.50 -7.38 17.09
C THR A 320 -14.21 -7.32 18.43
N ARG A 321 -13.51 -6.81 19.44
CA ARG A 321 -14.09 -6.62 20.76
C ARG A 321 -15.04 -5.42 20.75
N GLY A 322 -16.27 -5.61 21.25
CA GLY A 322 -17.26 -4.54 21.45
C GLY A 322 -17.16 -3.84 22.80
#